data_AF-A0A176F9G1-F1
#
_entry.id   AF-A0A176F9G1-F1
#
_cell.length_a   1.000
_cell.length_b   1.000
_cell.length_c   1.000
_cell.angle_alpha   90.00
_cell.angle_beta   90.00
_cell.angle_gamma   90.00
#
_symmetry.space_group_name_H-M   'P 1'
#
loop_
_entity.id
_entity.type
_entity.pdbx_description
1 polymer ?
#
loop_
_entity_poly.entity_id
_entity_poly.type
_entity_poly.pdbx_seq_one_letter_code
_entity_poly.pdbx_strand_id
1 'polypeptide(L)'
;TLADIYQLRIRLAGMIGEFASGPCPPEAAEEMRALQAQAEALPAPPGARAFWQVNEARHEIVNALISNRELRGLHDLYYFKVAPFWFALYAEAPEREFTLLLREIREMVFWLEQGDMKAVANMQENNTAMAARRVSAAFEQGGNEPEVAEKMVRKSEVSKK
;
A
#
# COMPACT_ATOMS: atom_id res chain seq x y z
N THR A 1 -18.50 -0.99 6.18
CA THR A 1 -18.17 0.45 6.11
C THR A 1 -16.70 0.63 5.77
N LEU A 2 -16.23 1.85 5.49
CA LEU A 2 -14.79 2.13 5.30
C LEU A 2 -13.96 1.78 6.55
N ALA A 3 -14.50 2.08 7.73
CA ALA A 3 -13.91 1.72 9.01
C ALA A 3 -13.72 0.20 9.15
N ASP A 4 -14.74 -0.59 8.84
CA ASP A 4 -14.64 -2.07 8.90
C ASP A 4 -13.57 -2.61 7.95
N ILE A 5 -13.44 -2.02 6.75
CA ILE A 5 -12.42 -2.42 5.78
C ILE A 5 -11.02 -2.15 6.34
N TYR A 6 -10.78 -0.98 6.94
CA TYR A 6 -9.48 -0.71 7.55
C TYR A 6 -9.19 -1.59 8.77
N GLN A 7 -10.18 -1.84 9.64
CA GLN A 7 -10.01 -2.76 10.75
C GLN A 7 -9.57 -4.15 10.26
N LEU A 8 -10.20 -4.65 9.20
CA LEU A 8 -9.82 -5.93 8.60
C LEU A 8 -8.43 -5.88 7.96
N ARG A 9 -8.11 -4.83 7.18
CA ARG A 9 -6.78 -4.69 6.54
C ARG A 9 -5.63 -4.64 7.55
N ILE A 10 -5.82 -3.97 8.69
CA ILE A 10 -4.84 -3.94 9.79
C ILE A 10 -4.59 -5.36 10.29
N ARG A 11 -5.66 -6.14 10.56
CA ARG A 11 -5.52 -7.52 11.02
C ARG A 11 -4.91 -8.45 9.98
N LEU A 12 -5.29 -8.30 8.71
CA LEU A 12 -4.70 -9.07 7.61
C LEU A 12 -3.19 -8.80 7.50
N ALA A 13 -2.74 -7.55 7.67
CA ALA A 13 -1.32 -7.22 7.66
C ALA A 13 -0.54 -7.96 8.76
N GLY A 14 -1.07 -7.99 9.99
CA GLY A 14 -0.46 -8.73 11.09
C GLY A 14 -0.39 -10.25 10.85
N MET A 15 -1.43 -10.82 10.23
CA MET A 15 -1.49 -12.25 9.88
C MET A 15 -0.44 -12.66 8.86
N ILE A 16 0.09 -11.74 8.03
CA ILE A 16 1.18 -12.05 7.08
C ILE A 16 2.39 -12.61 7.82
N GLY A 17 2.77 -12.00 8.93
CA GLY A 17 3.90 -12.42 9.74
C GLY A 17 3.59 -13.66 10.59
N GLU A 18 2.33 -13.88 10.96
CA GLU A 18 1.91 -15.07 11.72
C GLU A 18 1.90 -16.34 10.86
N PHE A 19 1.58 -16.20 9.57
CA PHE A 19 1.58 -17.30 8.60
C PHE A 19 2.89 -17.43 7.81
N ALA A 20 3.89 -16.62 8.14
CA ALA A 20 5.21 -16.71 7.53
C ALA A 20 5.81 -18.10 7.76
N SER A 21 6.20 -18.78 6.68
CA SER A 21 6.81 -20.11 6.72
C SER A 21 8.34 -20.08 6.68
N GLY A 22 8.94 -18.89 6.64
CA GLY A 22 10.37 -18.69 6.48
C GLY A 22 10.75 -17.20 6.36
N PRO A 23 12.04 -16.91 6.12
CA PRO A 23 12.49 -15.55 5.90
C PRO A 23 11.96 -14.97 4.58
N CYS A 24 12.04 -13.65 4.45
CA CYS A 24 11.77 -12.99 3.17
C CYS A 24 12.77 -13.49 2.10
N PRO A 25 12.33 -13.77 0.85
CA PRO A 25 13.23 -14.05 -0.25
C PRO A 25 14.17 -12.85 -0.51
N PRO A 26 15.47 -13.07 -0.74
CA PRO A 26 16.41 -11.99 -1.04
C PRO A 26 16.00 -11.12 -2.23
N GLU A 27 15.34 -11.72 -3.22
CA GLU A 27 14.86 -11.05 -4.43
C GLU A 27 13.84 -9.95 -4.10
N ALA A 28 13.02 -10.12 -3.05
CA ALA A 28 12.06 -9.11 -2.65
C ALA A 28 12.74 -7.83 -2.15
N ALA A 29 13.90 -7.96 -1.49
CA ALA A 29 14.69 -6.80 -1.08
C ALA A 29 15.30 -6.11 -2.30
N GLU A 30 15.76 -6.87 -3.30
CA GLU A 30 16.27 -6.33 -4.57
C GLU A 30 15.19 -5.55 -5.34
N GLU A 31 14.00 -6.13 -5.47
CA GLU A 31 12.84 -5.51 -6.11
C GLU A 31 12.42 -4.23 -5.39
N MET A 32 12.34 -4.25 -4.05
CA MET A 32 11.96 -3.07 -3.26
C MET A 32 13.03 -1.97 -3.33
N ARG A 33 14.33 -2.32 -3.36
CA ARG A 33 15.42 -1.35 -3.59
C ARG A 33 15.34 -0.73 -4.97
N ALA A 34 15.08 -1.53 -6.00
CA ALA A 34 14.89 -1.01 -7.36
C ALA A 34 13.69 -0.05 -7.43
N LEU A 35 12.59 -0.40 -6.75
CA LEU A 35 11.43 0.48 -6.64
C LEU A 35 11.76 1.77 -5.87
N GLN A 36 12.52 1.68 -4.77
CA GLN A 36 12.97 2.86 -4.02
C GLN A 36 13.75 3.81 -4.92
N ALA A 37 14.76 3.32 -5.64
CA ALA A 37 15.58 4.15 -6.51
C ALA A 37 14.75 4.80 -7.64
N GLN A 38 13.80 4.06 -8.22
CA GLN A 38 12.87 4.61 -9.21
C GLN A 38 11.98 5.71 -8.62
N ALA A 39 11.43 5.49 -7.43
CA ALA A 39 10.56 6.46 -6.77
C ALA A 39 11.33 7.73 -6.34
N GLU A 40 12.57 7.61 -5.88
CA GLU A 40 13.44 8.74 -5.52
C GLU A 40 13.89 9.56 -6.73
N ALA A 41 13.91 8.96 -7.92
CA ALA A 41 14.22 9.67 -9.17
C ALA A 41 13.01 10.44 -9.76
N LEU A 42 11.80 10.27 -9.21
CA LEU A 42 10.61 10.98 -9.68
C LEU A 42 10.66 12.48 -9.30
N PRO A 43 10.06 13.36 -10.13
CA PRO A 43 9.79 14.75 -9.72
C PRO A 43 8.98 14.81 -8.43
N ALA A 44 9.26 15.79 -7.56
CA ALA A 44 8.54 15.97 -6.30
C ALA A 44 7.63 17.22 -6.35
N PRO A 45 6.29 17.06 -6.13
CA PRO A 45 5.58 15.79 -6.05
C PRO A 45 5.39 15.16 -7.44
N PRO A 46 5.27 13.82 -7.54
CA PRO A 46 5.03 13.17 -8.81
C PRO A 46 3.61 13.43 -9.32
N GLY A 47 3.30 13.01 -10.54
CA GLY A 47 1.91 12.95 -11.00
C GLY A 47 1.15 11.80 -10.33
N ALA A 48 -0.18 11.91 -10.24
CA ALA A 48 -1.04 10.88 -9.63
C ALA A 48 -0.85 9.47 -10.25
N ARG A 49 -0.55 9.38 -11.55
CA ARG A 49 -0.23 8.11 -12.21
C ARG A 49 1.06 7.48 -11.68
N ALA A 50 2.11 8.28 -11.46
CA ALA A 50 3.35 7.75 -10.93
C ALA A 50 3.18 7.37 -9.45
N PHE A 51 2.42 8.14 -8.67
CA PHE A 51 2.03 7.76 -7.30
C PHE A 51 1.29 6.42 -7.26
N TRP A 52 0.35 6.18 -8.19
CA TRP A 52 -0.31 4.88 -8.34
C TRP A 52 0.68 3.75 -8.60
N GLN A 53 1.52 3.91 -9.62
CA GLN A 53 2.44 2.86 -10.07
C GLN A 53 3.42 2.46 -8.96
N VAL A 54 3.91 3.43 -8.18
CA VAL A 54 4.79 3.14 -7.05
C VAL A 54 4.04 2.38 -5.95
N ASN A 55 2.79 2.77 -5.64
CA ASN A 55 1.97 2.05 -4.66
C ASN A 55 1.61 0.63 -5.10
N GLU A 56 1.27 0.46 -6.38
CA GLU A 56 0.89 -0.82 -6.97
C GLU A 56 2.08 -1.78 -6.95
N ALA A 57 3.25 -1.33 -7.46
CA ALA A 57 4.48 -2.12 -7.43
C ALA A 57 4.89 -2.52 -6.00
N ARG A 58 4.82 -1.58 -5.03
CA ARG A 58 5.11 -1.88 -3.62
C ARG A 58 4.16 -2.95 -3.07
N HIS A 59 2.86 -2.82 -3.37
CA HIS A 59 1.85 -3.78 -2.93
C HIS A 59 2.07 -5.16 -3.55
N GLU A 60 2.36 -5.23 -4.85
CA GLU A 60 2.64 -6.49 -5.55
C GLU A 60 3.82 -7.24 -4.93
N ILE A 61 4.93 -6.55 -4.64
CA ILE A 61 6.10 -7.13 -3.98
C ILE A 61 5.70 -7.77 -2.64
N VAL A 62 4.98 -7.02 -1.78
CA VAL A 62 4.56 -7.57 -0.47
C VAL A 62 3.55 -8.70 -0.63
N ASN A 63 2.59 -8.57 -1.54
CA ASN A 63 1.55 -9.56 -1.77
C ASN A 63 2.15 -10.90 -2.24
N ALA A 64 3.25 -10.85 -3.02
CA ALA A 64 3.98 -12.03 -3.45
C ALA A 64 4.60 -12.83 -2.29
N LEU A 65 4.94 -12.16 -1.18
CA LEU A 65 5.51 -12.80 0.02
C LEU A 65 4.49 -13.66 0.77
N ILE A 66 3.19 -13.40 0.62
CA ILE A 66 2.14 -14.04 1.40
C ILE A 66 1.90 -15.45 0.85
N SER A 67 2.44 -16.50 1.46
CA SER A 67 2.28 -17.90 0.99
C SER A 67 0.84 -18.42 1.12
N ASN A 68 0.11 -17.95 2.13
CA ASN A 68 -1.30 -18.28 2.33
C ASN A 68 -2.17 -17.62 1.25
N ARG A 69 -2.73 -18.44 0.34
CA ARG A 69 -3.48 -17.98 -0.83
C ARG A 69 -4.73 -17.17 -0.49
N GLU A 70 -5.45 -17.55 0.56
CA GLU A 70 -6.66 -16.84 0.98
C GLU A 70 -6.32 -15.48 1.60
N LEU A 71 -5.29 -15.44 2.44
CA LEU A 71 -4.78 -14.19 3.01
C LEU A 71 -4.29 -13.25 1.90
N ARG A 72 -3.55 -13.79 0.91
CA ARG A 72 -3.08 -13.03 -0.25
C ARG A 72 -4.26 -12.44 -1.04
N GLY A 73 -5.27 -13.24 -1.34
CA GLY A 73 -6.46 -12.79 -2.06
C GLY A 73 -7.23 -11.69 -1.31
N LEU A 74 -7.40 -11.82 0.01
CA LEU A 74 -8.06 -10.80 0.83
C LEU A 74 -7.23 -9.53 0.95
N HIS A 75 -5.92 -9.66 1.15
CA HIS A 75 -4.99 -8.53 1.22
C HIS A 75 -5.04 -7.70 -0.08
N ASP A 76 -5.04 -8.39 -1.24
CA ASP A 76 -5.15 -7.77 -2.57
C ASP A 76 -6.50 -7.10 -2.81
N LEU A 77 -7.60 -7.83 -2.58
CA LEU A 77 -8.97 -7.32 -2.74
C LEU A 77 -9.18 -6.02 -1.96
N TYR A 78 -8.78 -6.00 -0.69
CA TYR A 78 -9.00 -4.85 0.17
C TYR A 78 -8.04 -3.70 -0.10
N TYR A 79 -6.85 -3.95 -0.64
CA TYR A 79 -5.98 -2.89 -1.14
C TYR A 79 -6.70 -2.06 -2.22
N PHE A 80 -7.22 -2.72 -3.27
CA PHE A 80 -7.92 -2.03 -4.36
C PHE A 80 -9.22 -1.37 -3.89
N LYS A 81 -9.94 -2.00 -2.95
CA LYS A 81 -11.21 -1.49 -2.44
C LYS A 81 -11.08 -0.11 -1.76
N VAL A 82 -9.93 0.20 -1.15
CA VAL A 82 -9.71 1.49 -0.47
C VAL A 82 -8.79 2.45 -1.24
N ALA A 83 -8.22 2.02 -2.36
CA ALA A 83 -7.33 2.85 -3.17
C ALA A 83 -7.91 4.24 -3.50
N PRO A 84 -9.21 4.40 -3.84
CA PRO A 84 -9.76 5.72 -4.14
C PRO A 84 -9.64 6.75 -3.02
N PHE A 85 -9.68 6.32 -1.75
CA PHE A 85 -9.57 7.22 -0.60
C PHE A 85 -8.15 7.76 -0.47
N TRP A 86 -7.13 6.95 -0.75
CA TRP A 86 -5.74 7.43 -0.76
C TRP A 86 -5.47 8.38 -1.92
N PHE A 87 -6.09 8.16 -3.07
CA PHE A 87 -5.99 9.12 -4.18
C PHE A 87 -6.63 10.46 -3.85
N ALA A 88 -7.76 10.45 -3.14
CA ALA A 88 -8.36 11.69 -2.67
C ALA A 88 -7.44 12.42 -1.68
N LEU A 89 -6.82 11.70 -0.72
CA LEU A 89 -5.80 12.30 0.15
C LEU A 89 -4.60 12.85 -0.64
N TYR A 90 -4.17 12.13 -1.68
CA TYR A 90 -3.07 12.54 -2.54
C TYR A 90 -3.41 13.79 -3.35
N ALA A 91 -4.64 13.91 -3.85
CA ALA A 91 -5.08 15.08 -4.60
C ALA A 91 -5.03 16.36 -3.74
N GLU A 92 -5.33 16.24 -2.44
CA GLU A 92 -5.28 17.35 -1.48
C GLU A 92 -3.85 17.68 -1.02
N ALA A 93 -2.99 16.66 -0.86
CA ALA A 93 -1.66 16.83 -0.28
C ALA A 93 -0.60 15.92 -0.94
N PRO A 94 -0.25 16.16 -2.22
CA PRO A 94 0.56 15.24 -3.01
C PRO A 94 2.00 15.09 -2.48
N GLU A 95 2.62 16.18 -2.01
CA GLU A 95 3.96 16.15 -1.40
C GLU A 95 3.98 15.31 -0.12
N ARG A 96 2.98 15.51 0.75
CA ARG A 96 2.86 14.80 2.03
C ARG A 96 2.68 13.31 1.80
N GLU A 97 1.70 12.91 0.99
CA GLU A 97 1.39 11.50 0.78
C GLU A 97 2.51 10.78 0.01
N PHE A 98 3.21 11.46 -0.91
CA PHE A 98 4.38 10.86 -1.56
C PHE A 98 5.58 10.72 -0.60
N THR A 99 5.82 11.71 0.27
CA THR A 99 6.87 11.61 1.30
C THR A 99 6.61 10.45 2.25
N LEU A 100 5.35 10.24 2.65
CA LEU A 100 4.97 9.09 3.47
C LEU A 100 5.24 7.77 2.73
N LEU A 101 4.83 7.66 1.46
CA LEU A 101 5.10 6.47 0.64
C LEU A 101 6.60 6.15 0.54
N LEU A 102 7.44 7.17 0.28
CA LEU A 102 8.90 6.97 0.22
C LEU A 102 9.48 6.51 1.56
N ARG A 103 8.99 7.05 2.68
CA ARG A 103 9.39 6.58 4.02
C ARG A 103 9.02 5.11 4.20
N GLU A 104 7.80 4.71 3.85
CA GLU A 104 7.33 3.33 3.96
C GLU A 104 8.17 2.37 3.11
N ILE A 105 8.53 2.77 1.88
CA ILE A 105 9.39 1.97 0.99
C ILE A 105 10.79 1.78 1.59
N ARG A 106 11.41 2.85 2.11
CA ARG A 106 12.73 2.77 2.75
C ARG A 106 12.75 1.84 3.96
N GLU A 107 11.72 1.92 4.78
CA GLU A 107 11.59 1.04 5.95
C GLU A 107 11.36 -0.42 5.51
N MET A 108 10.62 -0.63 4.43
CA MET A 108 10.40 -1.96 3.85
C MET A 108 11.68 -2.58 3.30
N VAL A 109 12.52 -1.81 2.59
CA VAL A 109 13.86 -2.27 2.17
C VAL A 109 14.64 -2.80 3.36
N PHE A 110 14.73 -2.01 4.44
CA PHE A 110 15.50 -2.39 5.62
C PHE A 110 15.04 -3.75 6.19
N TRP A 111 13.74 -3.94 6.40
CA TRP A 111 13.23 -5.19 6.98
C TRP A 111 13.30 -6.39 6.03
N LEU A 112 13.11 -6.17 4.72
CA LEU A 112 13.29 -7.22 3.71
C LEU A 112 14.74 -7.70 3.67
N GLU A 113 15.72 -6.80 3.79
CA GLU A 113 17.15 -7.14 3.84
C GLU A 113 17.52 -7.97 5.07
N GLN A 114 16.82 -7.77 6.19
CA GLN A 114 17.02 -8.61 7.38
C GLN A 114 16.37 -9.99 7.26
N GLY A 115 15.56 -10.23 6.21
CA GLY A 115 14.78 -11.45 6.07
C GLY A 115 13.65 -11.59 7.09
N ASP A 116 13.33 -10.54 7.86
CA ASP A 116 12.37 -10.60 8.96
C ASP A 116 10.94 -10.33 8.48
N MET A 117 10.26 -11.42 8.12
CA MET A 117 8.88 -11.39 7.65
C MET A 117 7.90 -10.88 8.71
N LYS A 118 8.18 -11.08 10.01
CA LYS A 118 7.32 -10.57 11.08
C LYS A 118 7.48 -9.06 11.23
N ALA A 119 8.68 -8.53 11.09
CA ALA A 119 8.92 -7.10 11.08
C ALA A 119 8.27 -6.41 9.87
N VAL A 120 8.37 -6.99 8.68
CA VAL A 120 7.65 -6.51 7.47
C VAL A 120 6.13 -6.44 7.72
N ALA A 121 5.55 -7.48 8.32
CA ALA A 121 4.13 -7.53 8.65
C ALA A 121 3.73 -6.47 9.70
N ASN A 122 4.49 -6.33 10.78
CA ASN A 122 4.23 -5.33 11.82
C ASN A 122 4.31 -3.90 11.27
N MET A 123 5.26 -3.63 10.38
CA MET A 123 5.38 -2.34 9.71
C MET A 123 4.17 -2.07 8.81
N GLN A 124 3.73 -3.06 8.02
CA GLN A 124 2.52 -2.94 7.19
C GLN A 124 1.25 -2.70 8.02
N GLU A 125 1.13 -3.36 9.18
CA GLU A 125 0.04 -3.14 10.13
C GLU A 125 0.03 -1.69 10.64
N ASN A 126 1.19 -1.20 11.09
CA ASN A 126 1.36 0.17 11.57
C ASN A 126 1.04 1.21 10.49
N ASN A 127 1.57 1.04 9.29
CA ASN A 127 1.34 1.95 8.17
C ASN A 127 -0.14 1.95 7.75
N THR A 128 -0.77 0.78 7.71
CA THR A 128 -2.20 0.64 7.43
C THR A 128 -3.04 1.35 8.49
N ALA A 129 -2.69 1.23 9.78
CA ALA A 129 -3.38 1.92 10.87
C ALA A 129 -3.20 3.45 10.78
N MET A 130 -2.02 3.93 10.41
CA MET A 130 -1.78 5.37 10.19
C MET A 130 -2.60 5.90 9.00
N ALA A 131 -2.64 5.15 7.89
CA ALA A 131 -3.45 5.51 6.73
C ALA A 131 -4.94 5.51 7.07
N ALA A 132 -5.41 4.53 7.85
CA ALA A 132 -6.79 4.46 8.33
C ALA A 132 -7.18 5.73 9.11
N ARG A 133 -6.33 6.19 10.04
CA ARG A 133 -6.58 7.43 10.80
C ARG A 133 -6.69 8.66 9.90
N ARG A 134 -5.82 8.77 8.88
CA ARG A 134 -5.86 9.89 7.93
C ARG A 134 -7.13 9.86 7.08
N VAL A 135 -7.50 8.68 6.59
CA VAL A 135 -8.73 8.50 5.80
C VAL A 135 -9.97 8.75 6.67
N SER A 136 -10.05 8.20 7.88
CA SER A 136 -11.14 8.51 8.79
C SER A 136 -11.23 10.02 9.04
N ALA A 137 -10.14 10.70 9.41
CA ALA A 137 -10.16 12.14 9.64
C ALA A 137 -10.63 12.96 8.42
N ALA A 138 -10.33 12.51 7.20
CA ALA A 138 -10.74 13.20 5.98
C ALA A 138 -12.19 12.90 5.55
N PHE A 139 -12.74 11.73 5.93
CA PHE A 139 -14.04 11.24 5.45
C PHE A 139 -15.07 10.98 6.58
N GLU A 140 -14.77 11.36 7.82
CA GLU A 140 -15.60 11.15 9.02
C GLU A 140 -16.93 11.94 9.03
N GLN A 141 -17.13 12.95 8.16
CA GLN A 141 -18.31 13.83 8.20
C GLN A 141 -19.22 13.80 6.97
N GLY A 142 -18.97 12.95 5.98
CA GLY A 142 -19.86 12.84 4.84
C GLY A 142 -19.62 11.54 4.12
N GLY A 143 -20.61 10.65 4.11
CA GLY A 143 -20.58 9.36 3.43
C GLY A 143 -20.48 9.43 1.90
N ASN A 144 -19.83 10.44 1.35
CA ASN A 144 -19.50 10.48 -0.07
C ASN A 144 -18.20 9.73 -0.28
N GLU A 145 -18.32 8.56 -0.92
CA GLU A 145 -17.20 7.97 -1.63
C GLU A 145 -16.55 9.03 -2.53
N PRO A 146 -15.21 9.11 -2.60
CA PRO A 146 -14.55 10.14 -3.38
C PRO A 146 -14.94 10.03 -4.86
N GLU A 147 -15.47 11.11 -5.45
CA GLU A 147 -15.88 11.19 -6.87
C GLU A 147 -14.72 10.88 -7.85
N VAL A 148 -13.48 11.06 -7.37
CA VAL A 148 -12.22 10.73 -8.08
C VAL A 148 -12.09 9.21 -8.33
N ALA A 149 -12.76 8.37 -7.52
CA ALA A 149 -12.73 6.90 -7.61
C ALA A 149 -13.12 6.38 -9.00
N GLU A 150 -14.22 6.88 -9.57
CA GLU A 150 -14.78 6.33 -10.81
C GLU A 150 -13.92 6.64 -12.04
N LYS A 151 -13.29 7.82 -12.09
CA LYS A 151 -12.50 8.26 -13.26
C LYS A 151 -11.11 7.62 -13.31
N MET A 152 -10.53 7.28 -12.16
CA MET A 152 -9.18 6.67 -12.11
C MET A 152 -9.24 5.13 -12.23
N VAL A 153 -10.22 4.47 -11.61
CA VAL A 153 -10.41 3.00 -11.72
C VAL A 153 -10.75 2.60 -13.17
N ARG A 154 -11.62 3.35 -13.86
CA ARG A 154 -11.91 3.08 -15.28
C ARG A 154 -10.70 3.22 -16.20
N LYS A 155 -9.70 4.05 -15.87
CA LYS A 155 -8.48 4.19 -16.67
C LYS A 155 -7.47 3.04 -16.45
N SER A 156 -7.41 2.46 -15.25
CA SER A 156 -6.54 1.32 -14.97
C SER A 156 -7.12 0.01 -15.52
N GLU A 157 -8.43 -0.18 -15.51
CA GLU A 157 -9.09 -1.34 -16.12
C GLU A 157 -8.98 -1.36 -17.66
N VAL A 158 -9.04 -0.20 -18.33
CA VAL A 158 -8.85 -0.09 -19.79
C VAL A 158 -7.41 -0.40 -20.23
N SER A 159 -6.43 -0.28 -19.33
CA SER A 159 -5.03 -0.58 -19.62
C SER A 159 -4.64 -2.05 -19.42
N LYS A 160 -5.56 -2.89 -18.91
CA LYS A 160 -5.39 -4.34 -18.73
C LYS A 160 -6.06 -5.18 -19.85
N LYS A 161 -6.49 -4.55 -20.96
CA LYS A 161 -6.99 -5.21 -22.18
C LYS A 161 -6.02 -5.09 -23.34
#